data_AF-A0A7S2GKN6-F1
#
_entry.id   AF-A0A7S2GKN6-F1
#
_cell.length_a   1.000
_cell.length_b   1.000
_cell.length_c   1.000
_cell.angle_alpha   90.00
_cell.angle_beta   90.00
_cell.angle_gamma   90.00
#
_symmetry.space_group_name_H-M   'P 1'
#
loop_
_entity.id
_entity.type
_entity.pdbx_description
1 polymer ?
#
loop_
_entity_poly.entity_id
_entity_poly.type
_entity_poly.pdbx_seq_one_letter_code
_entity_poly.pdbx_strand_id
1 'polypeptide(L)'
;QPRVYAIPKAACKAVLKQAQGFKIADCCDDIPDLYTMGLAWDVTNGVNIDLDASVICLDARYQMTEIIYYGNLQSKNKTIRHMGDERSGDAAGDDESIKVDLERIDRRVQYLGFV
;
A
#
# COMPACT_ATOMS: atom_id res chain seq x y z
N GLN A 1 -17.57 9.78 13.84
CA GLN A 1 -17.67 8.88 12.68
C GLN A 1 -16.83 9.52 11.58
N PRO A 2 -15.68 8.97 11.14
CA PRO A 2 -15.07 9.50 9.93
C PRO A 2 -15.83 8.91 8.75
N ARG A 3 -16.71 9.73 8.16
CA ARG A 3 -17.14 9.55 6.77
C ARG A 3 -16.00 10.07 5.90
N VAL A 4 -15.28 9.20 5.20
CA VAL A 4 -14.29 9.62 4.19
C VAL A 4 -14.81 9.21 2.83
N TYR A 5 -15.37 10.15 2.07
CA TYR A 5 -15.45 10.17 0.60
C TYR A 5 -15.65 11.65 0.20
N ALA A 6 -14.84 12.26 -0.67
CA ALA A 6 -14.78 11.91 -2.09
C ALA A 6 -13.44 12.28 -2.79
N ILE A 7 -12.96 11.40 -3.67
CA ILE A 7 -11.94 11.69 -4.70
C ILE A 7 -12.67 12.17 -5.96
N PRO A 8 -12.51 13.44 -6.39
CA PRO A 8 -12.39 13.62 -7.83
C PRO A 8 -11.52 14.82 -8.28
N LYS A 9 -10.43 14.49 -8.98
CA LYS A 9 -10.17 15.05 -10.32
C LYS A 9 -10.23 13.91 -11.35
N ALA A 10 -11.33 13.15 -11.28
CA ALA A 10 -11.63 11.92 -12.02
C ALA A 10 -10.43 10.96 -12.24
N ALA A 11 -10.22 10.03 -11.29
CA ALA A 11 -9.35 8.86 -11.45
C ALA A 11 -7.93 9.19 -11.94
N CYS A 12 -7.19 9.94 -11.14
CA CYS A 12 -5.83 10.34 -11.47
C CYS A 12 -4.93 9.11 -11.70
N LYS A 13 -4.62 8.85 -12.97
CA LYS A 13 -3.71 7.81 -13.41
C LYS A 13 -2.37 8.48 -13.70
N ALA A 14 -1.35 8.14 -12.92
CA ALA A 14 0.01 8.54 -13.21
C ALA A 14 0.74 7.37 -13.89
N VAL A 15 1.40 7.65 -15.01
CA VAL A 15 2.38 6.73 -15.61
C VAL A 15 3.75 7.29 -15.30
N LEU A 16 4.53 6.54 -14.53
CA LEU A 16 5.86 6.96 -14.07
C LEU A 16 6.93 6.25 -14.87
N LYS A 17 7.99 6.99 -15.24
CA LYS A 17 9.23 6.40 -15.72
C LYS A 17 10.11 6.01 -14.54
N GLN A 18 11.10 5.16 -14.77
CA GLN A 18 12.09 4.81 -13.75
C GLN A 18 12.71 6.09 -13.15
N ALA A 19 12.84 6.11 -11.82
CA ALA A 19 13.32 7.25 -11.02
C ALA A 19 12.43 8.52 -11.06
N GLN A 20 11.25 8.47 -11.68
CA GLN A 20 10.29 9.57 -11.61
C GLN A 20 9.48 9.50 -10.31
N GLY A 21 9.53 10.57 -9.52
CA GLY A 21 8.65 10.74 -8.37
C GLY A 21 7.28 11.28 -8.77
N PHE A 22 6.30 11.05 -7.90
CA PHE A 22 4.94 11.58 -8.03
C PHE A 22 4.42 11.98 -6.66
N LYS A 23 3.80 13.16 -6.54
CA LYS A 23 3.16 13.57 -5.29
C LYS A 23 1.67 13.31 -5.40
N ILE A 24 1.12 12.57 -4.44
CA ILE A 24 -0.32 12.29 -4.39
C ILE A 24 -1.14 13.60 -4.30
N ALA A 25 -0.60 14.63 -3.65
CA ALA A 25 -1.20 15.97 -3.61
C ALA A 25 -1.38 16.61 -5.00
N ASP A 26 -0.70 16.13 -6.04
CA ASP A 26 -0.90 16.61 -7.42
C ASP A 26 -2.16 15.97 -8.07
N CYS A 27 -2.63 14.84 -7.53
CA CYS A 27 -3.82 14.10 -8.00
C CYS A 27 -5.10 14.42 -7.23
N CYS A 28 -4.96 14.81 -5.97
CA CYS A 28 -6.04 14.86 -5.00
C CYS A 28 -5.93 16.16 -4.20
N ASP A 29 -7.03 16.90 -4.10
CA ASP A 29 -7.07 18.12 -3.27
C ASP A 29 -6.93 17.78 -1.77
N ASP A 30 -7.51 16.64 -1.37
CA ASP A 30 -7.40 16.07 -0.02
C ASP A 30 -6.73 14.69 -0.07
N ILE A 31 -5.70 14.49 0.76
CA ILE A 31 -5.10 13.16 0.96
C ILE A 31 -5.94 12.44 2.01
N PRO A 32 -6.50 11.26 1.72
CA PRO A 32 -7.31 10.53 2.68
C PRO A 32 -6.45 10.00 3.84
N ASP A 33 -7.03 9.97 5.05
CA ASP A 33 -6.36 9.44 6.24
C ASP A 33 -6.10 7.93 6.13
N LEU A 34 -6.98 7.23 5.41
CA LEU A 34 -6.87 5.81 5.12
C LEU A 34 -6.46 5.61 3.67
N TYR A 35 -5.34 4.92 3.48
CA TYR A 35 -4.77 4.54 2.20
C TYR A 35 -4.76 3.02 2.04
N THR A 36 -4.82 2.55 0.80
CA THR A 36 -4.61 1.14 0.48
C THR A 36 -3.67 1.05 -0.72
N MET A 37 -2.62 0.26 -0.58
CA MET A 37 -1.79 -0.18 -1.70
C MET A 37 -2.32 -1.55 -2.14
N GLY A 38 -2.58 -1.69 -3.44
CA GLY A 38 -2.98 -2.94 -4.06
C GLY A 38 -1.89 -3.42 -5.01
N LEU A 39 -1.66 -4.73 -5.04
CA LEU A 39 -0.86 -5.45 -6.02
C LEU A 39 -1.81 -6.40 -6.76
N ALA A 40 -1.78 -6.35 -8.09
CA ALA A 40 -2.61 -7.18 -8.95
C ALA A 40 -1.77 -7.77 -10.08
N TRP A 41 -2.01 -9.03 -10.44
CA TRP A 41 -1.35 -9.69 -11.56
C TRP A 41 -2.25 -10.74 -12.21
N ASP A 42 -2.08 -10.90 -13.52
CA ASP A 42 -2.80 -11.94 -14.26
C ASP A 42 -1.94 -13.21 -14.38
N VAL A 43 -2.59 -14.36 -14.25
CA VAL A 43 -1.99 -15.65 -14.53
C VAL A 43 -1.87 -15.88 -16.04
N THR A 44 -0.67 -16.21 -16.50
CA THR A 44 -0.47 -16.67 -17.89
C THR A 44 -0.29 -18.18 -17.91
N ASN A 45 -0.93 -18.84 -18.88
CA ASN A 45 -0.79 -20.29 -19.15
C ASN A 45 -1.24 -21.24 -18.02
N GLY A 46 -2.07 -20.77 -17.09
CA GLY A 46 -2.66 -21.62 -16.03
C GLY A 46 -1.66 -22.13 -14.99
N VAL A 47 -0.52 -21.44 -14.83
CA VAL A 47 0.46 -21.72 -13.79
C VAL A 47 0.30 -20.68 -12.69
N ASN A 48 0.00 -21.11 -11.47
CA ASN A 48 -0.11 -20.20 -10.34
C ASN A 48 1.19 -19.41 -10.16
N ILE A 49 1.05 -18.08 -10.06
CA ILE A 49 2.15 -17.16 -9.78
C ILE A 49 1.87 -16.56 -8.41
N ASP A 50 2.88 -16.64 -7.55
CA ASP A 50 2.86 -16.12 -6.19
C ASP A 50 3.70 -14.84 -6.15
N LEU A 51 3.05 -13.67 -6.01
CA LEU A 51 3.71 -12.38 -5.85
C LEU A 51 3.35 -11.81 -4.49
N ASP A 52 4.37 -11.44 -3.73
CA ASP A 52 4.17 -10.87 -2.40
C ASP A 52 4.16 -9.33 -2.45
N ALA A 53 3.22 -8.72 -1.74
CA ALA A 53 3.26 -7.32 -1.34
C ALA A 53 3.84 -7.18 0.07
N SER A 54 4.71 -6.20 0.28
CA SER A 54 5.24 -5.90 1.61
C SER A 54 5.37 -4.40 1.82
N VAL A 55 5.37 -3.98 3.09
CA VAL A 55 5.68 -2.60 3.47
C VAL A 55 6.68 -2.54 4.60
N ILE A 56 7.72 -1.74 4.38
CA ILE A 56 8.82 -1.46 5.29
C ILE A 56 8.61 -0.06 5.86
N CYS A 57 8.54 0.03 7.19
CA CYS A 57 8.51 1.30 7.91
C CYS A 57 9.95 1.74 8.22
N LEU A 58 10.31 2.95 7.79
CA LEU A 58 11.64 3.51 7.99
C LEU A 58 11.56 4.82 8.79
N ASP A 59 12.54 5.06 9.65
CA ASP A 59 12.71 6.32 10.35
C ASP A 59 13.40 7.40 9.49
N ALA A 60 13.61 8.59 10.07
CA ALA A 60 14.28 9.72 9.41
C ALA A 60 15.71 9.41 8.92
N ARG A 61 16.35 8.36 9.44
CA ARG A 61 17.71 7.90 9.08
C ARG A 61 17.66 6.68 8.17
N TYR A 62 16.50 6.38 7.59
CA TYR A 62 16.24 5.21 6.75
C TYR A 62 16.52 3.88 7.47
N GLN A 63 16.41 3.84 8.80
CA GLN A 63 16.52 2.61 9.57
C GLN A 63 15.15 1.95 9.68
N MET A 64 15.10 0.63 9.42
CA MET A 64 13.86 -0.13 9.51
C MET A 64 13.39 -0.23 10.95
N THR A 65 12.17 0.24 11.21
CA THR A 65 11.51 0.14 12.50
C THR A 65 10.56 -1.06 12.58
N GLU A 66 9.92 -1.39 11.46
CA GLU A 66 8.93 -2.46 11.35
C GLU A 66 8.76 -2.89 9.88
N ILE A 67 8.30 -4.13 9.66
CA ILE A 67 7.93 -4.65 8.33
C ILE A 67 6.62 -5.43 8.44
N ILE A 68 5.72 -5.24 7.48
CA ILE A 68 4.42 -5.89 7.37
C ILE A 68 4.38 -6.62 6.03
N TYR A 69 4.04 -7.90 6.08
CA TYR A 69 4.06 -8.84 4.95
C TYR A 69 3.17 -10.06 5.29
N TYR A 70 3.04 -11.04 4.39
CA TYR A 70 2.20 -12.23 4.59
C TYR A 70 2.44 -12.98 5.91
N GLY A 71 3.68 -13.01 6.41
CA GLY A 71 4.05 -13.65 7.69
C GLY A 71 3.86 -12.77 8.93
N ASN A 72 3.67 -11.45 8.74
CA ASN A 72 3.39 -10.49 9.81
C ASN A 72 2.30 -9.50 9.36
N LEU A 73 1.04 -9.91 9.48
CA LEU A 73 -0.09 -9.26 8.83
C LEU A 73 -0.46 -7.88 9.40
N GLN A 74 0.09 -7.45 10.53
CA GLN A 74 -0.32 -6.21 11.18
C GLN A 74 0.82 -5.54 11.94
N SER A 75 0.89 -4.21 11.87
CA SER A 75 1.82 -3.43 12.69
C SER A 75 1.46 -3.46 14.18
N LYS A 76 2.44 -3.24 15.05
CA LYS A 76 2.26 -3.21 16.52
C LYS A 76 1.20 -2.21 16.98
N ASN A 77 1.14 -1.04 16.34
CA ASN A 77 0.15 0.00 16.63
C ASN A 77 -1.17 -0.19 15.86
N LYS A 78 -1.30 -1.25 15.06
CA LYS A 78 -2.50 -1.64 14.30
C LYS A 78 -2.93 -0.64 13.24
N THR A 79 -2.00 0.16 12.73
CA THR A 79 -2.27 1.18 11.70
C THR A 79 -1.94 0.70 10.30
N ILE A 80 -1.11 -0.33 10.18
CA ILE A 80 -0.81 -0.98 8.90
C ILE A 80 -1.28 -2.42 8.99
N ARG A 81 -1.97 -2.88 7.95
CA ARG A 81 -2.50 -4.24 7.88
C ARG A 81 -2.38 -4.81 6.47
N HIS A 82 -1.69 -5.93 6.36
CA HIS A 82 -1.75 -6.83 5.20
C HIS A 82 -3.10 -7.56 5.22
N MET A 83 -3.77 -7.63 4.08
CA MET A 83 -5.13 -8.19 4.01
C MET A 83 -5.15 -9.71 3.85
N GLY A 84 -4.06 -10.31 3.41
CA GLY A 84 -3.90 -11.75 3.21
C GLY A 84 -2.89 -12.01 2.10
N ASP A 85 -2.44 -13.25 2.01
CA ASP A 85 -1.54 -13.76 0.99
C ASP A 85 -2.38 -14.36 -0.14
N GLU A 86 -2.14 -13.94 -1.39
CA GLU A 86 -2.80 -14.49 -2.59
C GLU A 86 -1.76 -15.14 -3.50
N ARG A 87 -1.90 -16.45 -3.71
CA ARG A 87 -0.87 -17.28 -4.36
C ARG A 87 -1.23 -17.73 -5.77
N SER A 88 -2.47 -17.46 -6.18
CA SER A 88 -3.00 -17.91 -7.45
C SER A 88 -3.03 -16.79 -8.48
N GLY A 89 -3.29 -15.54 -8.10
CA GLY A 89 -3.49 -14.42 -9.04
C GLY A 89 -4.87 -14.44 -9.73
N ASP A 90 -5.85 -15.08 -9.11
CA ASP A 90 -7.21 -15.22 -9.64
C ASP A 90 -8.23 -14.33 -8.88
N ALA A 91 -7.77 -13.36 -8.07
CA ALA A 91 -8.68 -12.53 -7.30
C ALA A 91 -9.34 -11.45 -8.16
N ALA A 92 -10.57 -11.08 -7.80
CA ALA A 92 -11.24 -9.96 -8.46
C ALA A 92 -10.74 -8.63 -7.88
N GLY A 93 -9.97 -7.86 -8.67
CA GLY A 93 -9.46 -6.55 -8.29
C GLY A 93 -7.98 -6.59 -7.98
N ASP A 94 -7.59 -6.12 -6.78
CA ASP A 94 -6.22 -6.27 -6.28
C ASP A 94 -6.09 -7.65 -5.62
N ASP A 95 -5.13 -8.46 -6.05
CA ASP A 95 -4.83 -9.79 -5.51
C ASP A 95 -4.31 -9.71 -4.08
N GLU A 96 -3.37 -8.80 -3.83
CA GLU A 96 -2.92 -8.46 -2.49
C GLU A 96 -3.15 -7.00 -2.17
N SER A 97 -3.44 -6.72 -0.90
CA SER A 97 -3.62 -5.34 -0.45
C SER A 97 -3.10 -5.07 0.95
N ILE A 98 -2.57 -3.88 1.13
CA ILE A 98 -2.05 -3.37 2.41
C ILE A 98 -2.78 -2.08 2.74
N LYS A 99 -3.52 -2.08 3.85
CA LYS A 99 -4.22 -0.90 4.37
C LYS A 99 -3.31 -0.13 5.33
N VAL A 100 -3.30 1.19 5.19
CA VAL A 100 -2.47 2.11 5.98
C VAL A 100 -3.33 3.25 6.49
N ASP A 101 -3.41 3.39 7.81
CA ASP A 101 -3.96 4.55 8.52
C ASP A 101 -2.80 5.52 8.80
N LEU A 102 -2.72 6.59 7.99
CA LEU A 102 -1.65 7.57 8.04
C LEU A 102 -1.75 8.50 9.25
N GLU A 103 -2.97 8.78 9.73
CA GLU A 103 -3.20 9.66 10.88
C GLU A 103 -2.61 9.05 12.17
N ARG A 104 -2.69 7.72 12.29
CA ARG A 104 -2.35 7.01 13.53
C ARG A 104 -0.96 6.37 13.51
N ILE A 105 -0.26 6.40 12.38
CA ILE A 105 1.06 5.78 12.27
C ILE A 105 2.02 6.32 13.33
N ASP A 106 2.93 5.49 13.82
CA ASP A 106 3.96 5.93 14.76
C ASP A 106 4.75 7.08 14.14
N ARG A 107 4.82 8.21 14.85
CA ARG A 107 5.49 9.44 14.39
C ARG A 107 6.97 9.25 14.06
N ARG A 108 7.61 8.19 14.57
CA ARG A 108 8.99 7.84 14.23
C ARG A 108 9.13 7.34 12.80
N VAL A 109 8.07 6.78 12.22
CA VAL A 109 8.03 6.37 10.82
C VAL A 109 7.93 7.63 9.96
N GLN A 110 8.89 7.80 9.06
CA GLN A 110 8.96 8.93 8.14
C GLN A 110 8.84 8.47 6.69
N TYR A 111 9.15 7.21 6.40
CA TYR A 111 9.00 6.64 5.07
C TYR A 111 8.35 5.27 5.15
N LEU A 112 7.50 4.98 4.15
CA LEU A 112 6.97 3.66 3.86
C LEU A 112 7.57 3.21 2.53
N GLY A 113 8.31 2.12 2.56
CA GLY A 113 8.83 1.46 1.35
C GLY A 113 7.95 0.26 1.03
N PHE A 114 7.29 0.27 -0.14
CA PHE A 114 6.57 -0.88 -0.65
C PHE A 114 7.50 -1.73 -1.50
N VAL A 115 7.45 -3.05 -1.32
CA VAL A 115 8.27 -4.04 -2.02
C VAL A 115 7.36 -5.10 -2.59
#